data_AF-A0AA42IZ62-F1
#
_entry.id   AF-A0AA42IZ62-F1
#
_cell.length_a   1.000
_cell.length_b   1.000
_cell.length_c   1.000
_cell.angle_alpha   90.00
_cell.angle_beta   90.00
_cell.angle_gamma   90.00
#
_symmetry.space_group_name_H-M   'P 1'
#
loop_
_entity.id
_entity.type
_entity.pdbx_description
1 polymer ?
#
loop_
_entity_poly.entity_id
_entity_poly.type
_entity_poly.pdbx_seq_one_letter_code
_entity_poly.pdbx_strand_id
1 'polypeptide(L)'
;MQIAARPFSRSLSLAANVAVFALMLLHPDLAMAQLAKVTSAADTLKEWLWLLIPVIALIIAGVLGLLYSMEVIRKDTLIQWGGGVVFSGALAGGIIKLFFS
;
A
#
# COMPACT_ATOMS: atom_id res chain seq x y z
N MET A 1 -12.09 -26.93 31.33
CA MET A 1 -12.21 -27.59 30.02
C MET A 1 -10.98 -27.23 29.20
N GLN A 2 -9.94 -28.06 29.22
CA GLN A 2 -8.70 -27.82 28.46
C GLN A 2 -8.86 -28.41 27.05
N ILE A 3 -8.88 -27.56 26.03
CA ILE A 3 -8.88 -27.98 24.63
C ILE A 3 -7.44 -28.40 24.31
N ALA A 4 -7.18 -29.72 24.36
CA ALA A 4 -5.92 -30.28 23.92
C ALA A 4 -5.78 -30.06 22.41
N ALA A 5 -4.91 -29.14 21.99
CA ALA A 5 -4.49 -29.01 20.61
C ALA A 5 -3.78 -30.31 20.21
N ARG A 6 -4.45 -31.16 19.43
CA ARG A 6 -3.84 -32.38 18.89
C ARG A 6 -2.62 -31.98 18.06
N PRO A 7 -1.45 -32.62 18.24
CA PRO A 7 -0.32 -32.38 17.37
C PRO A 7 -0.71 -32.84 15.97
N PHE A 8 -0.97 -31.89 15.08
CA PHE A 8 -1.31 -32.14 13.69
C PHE A 8 -0.17 -32.96 13.07
N SER A 9 -0.46 -34.18 12.62
CA SER A 9 0.57 -35.06 12.07
C SER A 9 1.13 -34.44 10.79
N ARG A 10 2.46 -34.51 10.60
CA ARG A 10 3.14 -34.02 9.38
C ARG A 10 2.55 -34.62 8.10
N SER A 11 2.00 -35.84 8.18
CA SER A 11 1.31 -36.50 7.08
C SER A 11 -0.02 -35.83 6.73
N LEU A 12 -0.78 -35.36 7.72
CA LEU A 12 -2.04 -34.65 7.51
C LEU A 12 -1.80 -33.25 6.94
N SER A 13 -0.71 -32.57 7.34
CA SER A 13 -0.30 -31.30 6.71
C SER A 13 0.15 -31.47 5.27
N LEU A 14 0.88 -32.55 4.96
CA LEU A 14 1.30 -32.85 3.60
C LEU A 14 0.08 -33.18 2.72
N ALA A 15 -0.83 -34.02 3.20
CA ALA A 15 -2.06 -34.35 2.48
C ALA A 15 -2.95 -33.12 2.25
N ALA A 16 -3.09 -32.24 3.25
CA ALA A 16 -3.84 -30.99 3.12
C ALA A 16 -3.21 -30.05 2.08
N ASN A 17 -1.89 -29.88 2.11
CA ASN A 17 -1.19 -29.03 1.13
C ASN A 17 -1.30 -29.58 -0.30
N VAL A 18 -1.17 -30.90 -0.49
CA VAL A 18 -1.35 -31.53 -1.81
C VAL A 18 -2.78 -31.39 -2.29
N ALA A 19 -3.78 -31.54 -1.40
CA ALA A 19 -5.18 -31.35 -1.75
C ALA A 19 -5.50 -29.89 -2.14
N VAL A 20 -4.95 -28.90 -1.43
CA VAL A 20 -5.09 -27.48 -1.79
C VAL A 20 -4.40 -27.19 -3.12
N PHE A 21 -3.22 -27.74 -3.35
CA PHE A 21 -2.49 -27.58 -4.62
C PHE A 21 -3.24 -28.22 -5.80
N ALA A 22 -3.80 -29.42 -5.60
CA ALA A 22 -4.65 -30.09 -6.59
C ALA A 22 -5.94 -29.30 -6.86
N LEU A 23 -6.56 -28.73 -5.81
CA LEU A 23 -7.72 -27.84 -5.95
C LEU A 23 -7.39 -26.57 -6.72
N MET A 24 -6.22 -25.96 -6.49
CA MET A 24 -5.76 -24.78 -7.23
C MET A 24 -5.51 -25.07 -8.72
N LEU A 25 -5.01 -26.27 -9.04
CA LEU A 25 -4.80 -26.71 -10.43
C LEU A 25 -6.11 -27.10 -11.14
N LEU A 26 -7.06 -27.69 -10.42
CA LEU A 26 -8.34 -28.16 -10.96
C LEU A 26 -9.39 -27.05 -11.04
N HIS A 27 -9.30 -26.01 -10.18
CA HIS A 27 -10.21 -24.87 -10.14
C HIS A 27 -9.43 -23.54 -10.19
N PRO A 28 -8.76 -23.22 -11.32
CA PRO A 28 -8.06 -21.97 -11.47
C PRO A 28 -8.99 -20.76 -11.31
N ASP A 29 -10.29 -20.90 -11.61
CA ASP A 29 -11.29 -19.86 -11.43
C ASP A 29 -11.39 -19.33 -9.99
N LEU A 30 -11.30 -20.19 -8.97
CA LEU A 30 -11.42 -19.74 -7.57
C LEU A 30 -10.16 -19.02 -7.10
N ALA A 31 -8.99 -19.50 -7.52
CA ALA A 31 -7.71 -18.85 -7.25
C ALA A 31 -7.61 -17.50 -8.01
N MET A 32 -8.07 -17.46 -9.26
CA MET A 32 -8.16 -16.24 -10.07
C MET A 32 -9.20 -15.27 -9.53
N ALA A 33 -10.33 -15.73 -8.98
CA ALA A 33 -11.33 -14.86 -8.36
C ALA A 33 -10.81 -14.22 -7.06
N GLN A 34 -10.07 -14.96 -6.24
CA GLN A 34 -9.40 -14.38 -5.07
C GLN A 34 -8.30 -13.40 -5.49
N LEU A 35 -7.50 -13.75 -6.52
CA LEU A 35 -6.50 -12.85 -7.06
C LEU A 35 -7.14 -11.57 -7.61
N ALA A 36 -8.21 -11.67 -8.39
CA ALA A 36 -8.95 -10.55 -8.97
C ALA A 36 -9.54 -9.65 -7.88
N LYS A 37 -10.06 -10.23 -6.79
CA LYS A 37 -10.57 -9.46 -5.64
C LYS A 37 -9.45 -8.71 -4.93
N VAL A 38 -8.28 -9.35 -4.75
CA VAL A 38 -7.11 -8.72 -4.13
C VAL A 38 -6.54 -7.62 -5.04
N THR A 39 -6.45 -7.86 -6.35
CA THR A 39 -6.03 -6.86 -7.35
C THR A 39 -6.98 -5.67 -7.33
N SER A 40 -8.29 -5.89 -7.33
CA SER A 40 -9.29 -4.81 -7.26
C SER A 40 -9.19 -4.00 -5.97
N ALA A 41 -8.97 -4.65 -4.82
CA ALA A 41 -8.75 -3.95 -3.56
C ALA A 41 -7.43 -3.15 -3.56
N ALA A 42 -6.36 -3.72 -4.14
CA ALA A 42 -5.07 -3.04 -4.27
C ALA A 42 -5.14 -1.83 -5.21
N ASP A 43 -5.89 -1.93 -6.31
CA ASP A 43 -6.13 -0.83 -7.23
C ASP A 43 -6.97 0.27 -6.58
N THR A 44 -8.01 -0.09 -5.83
CA THR A 44 -8.81 0.86 -5.06
C THR A 44 -7.94 1.58 -4.02
N LEU A 45 -7.09 0.84 -3.28
CA LEU A 45 -6.16 1.43 -2.31
C LEU A 45 -5.17 2.38 -2.99
N LYS A 46 -4.64 2.00 -4.16
CA LYS A 46 -3.75 2.84 -4.97
C LYS A 46 -4.45 4.14 -5.37
N GLU A 47 -5.69 4.06 -5.87
CA GLU A 47 -6.49 5.24 -6.24
C GLU A 47 -6.70 6.18 -5.06
N TRP A 48 -7.09 5.63 -3.91
CA TRP A 48 -7.25 6.42 -2.68
C TRP A 48 -5.94 7.03 -2.20
N LEU A 49 -4.83 6.30 -2.30
CA LEU A 49 -3.52 6.80 -1.90
C LEU A 49 -3.07 7.95 -2.82
N TRP A 50 -3.27 7.82 -4.13
CA TRP A 50 -2.97 8.87 -5.11
C TRP A 50 -3.80 10.14 -4.91
N LEU A 51 -5.04 10.00 -4.41
CA LEU A 51 -5.88 11.13 -4.05
C LEU A 51 -5.50 11.75 -2.68
N LEU A 52 -5.18 10.91 -1.69
CA LEU A 52 -4.96 11.34 -0.32
C LEU A 52 -3.62 12.07 -0.13
N ILE A 53 -2.55 11.62 -0.81
CA ILE A 53 -1.23 12.27 -0.75
C ILE A 53 -1.30 13.77 -1.09
N PRO A 54 -1.86 14.21 -2.24
CA PRO A 54 -1.92 15.63 -2.57
C PRO A 54 -2.86 16.41 -1.65
N VAL A 55 -3.95 15.80 -1.16
CA VAL A 55 -4.86 16.44 -0.20
C VAL A 55 -4.12 16.76 1.10
N ILE A 56 -3.36 15.81 1.66
CA ILE A 56 -2.57 16.03 2.87
C ILE A 56 -1.47 17.06 2.61
N ALA A 57 -0.79 16.99 1.47
CA ALA A 57 0.22 17.97 1.10
C ALA A 57 -0.39 19.39 1.05
N LEU A 58 -1.59 19.54 0.50
CA LEU A 58 -2.29 20.82 0.43
C LEU A 58 -2.66 21.35 1.83
N ILE A 59 -3.14 20.48 2.73
CA ILE A 59 -3.44 20.86 4.12
C ILE A 59 -2.17 21.34 4.83
N ILE A 60 -1.06 20.60 4.73
CA ILE A 60 0.22 20.98 5.34
C ILE A 60 0.72 22.30 4.74
N ALA A 61 0.64 22.48 3.43
CA ALA A 61 1.00 23.74 2.77
C ALA A 61 0.17 24.92 3.29
N GLY A 62 -1.14 24.71 3.51
CA GLY A 62 -2.02 25.71 4.11
C GLY A 62 -1.60 26.08 5.54
N VAL A 63 -1.33 25.09 6.39
CA VAL A 63 -0.86 25.31 7.77
C VAL A 63 0.49 26.03 7.79
N LEU A 64 1.44 25.60 6.95
CA LEU A 64 2.74 26.26 6.82
C LEU A 64 2.57 27.70 6.31
N GLY A 65 1.69 27.95 5.34
CA GLY A 65 1.39 29.30 4.87
C GLY A 65 0.82 30.21 5.97
N LEU A 66 -0.07 29.67 6.80
CA LEU A 66 -0.59 30.40 7.97
C LEU A 66 0.49 30.68 9.01
N LEU A 67 1.32 29.69 9.36
CA LEU A 67 2.44 29.85 10.30
C LEU A 67 3.47 30.87 9.79
N TYR A 68 3.70 30.92 8.48
CA TYR A 68 4.55 31.93 7.85
C TYR A 68 3.92 33.32 7.96
N SER A 69 2.61 33.45 7.71
CA SER A 69 1.89 34.72 7.86
C SER A 69 1.86 35.24 9.29
N MET A 70 1.98 34.35 10.29
CA MET A 70 2.09 34.70 11.71
C MET A 70 3.54 34.97 12.15
N GLU A 71 4.50 35.00 11.21
CA GLU A 71 5.94 35.16 11.48
C GLU A 71 6.55 34.07 12.40
N VAL A 72 5.85 32.94 12.58
CA VAL A 72 6.30 31.82 13.41
C VAL A 72 7.41 31.02 12.72
N ILE A 73 7.35 30.91 11.39
CA ILE A 73 8.34 30.17 10.59
C ILE A 73 8.94 31.05 9.50
N ARG A 74 10.17 30.72 9.09
CA ARG A 74 10.87 31.42 8.00
C ARG A 74 10.45 30.88 6.64
N LYS A 75 10.55 31.73 5.61
CA LYS A 75 10.35 31.36 4.21
C LYS A 75 11.22 30.18 3.77
N ASP A 76 12.42 30.06 4.31
CA ASP A 76 13.35 28.97 3.99
C ASP A 76 12.76 27.59 4.35
N THR A 77 11.99 27.51 5.44
CA THR A 77 11.31 26.27 5.86
C THR A 77 10.20 25.89 4.87
N LEU A 78 9.44 26.87 4.37
CA LEU A 78 8.44 26.64 3.32
C LEU A 78 9.09 26.14 2.04
N ILE A 79 10.18 26.77 1.61
CA ILE A 79 10.88 26.42 0.38
C ILE A 79 11.51 25.03 0.50
N GLN A 80 12.13 24.72 1.64
CA GLN A 80 12.71 23.41 1.90
C GLN A 80 11.65 22.31 1.93
N TRP A 81 10.52 22.55 2.59
CA TRP A 81 9.41 21.59 2.62
C TRP A 81 8.82 21.39 1.22
N GLY A 82 8.49 22.47 0.51
CA GLY A 82 7.94 22.42 -0.84
C GLY A 82 8.89 21.74 -1.83
N GLY A 83 10.19 22.05 -1.75
CA GLY A 83 11.23 21.38 -2.51
C GLY A 83 11.29 19.87 -2.23
N GLY A 84 11.17 19.47 -0.96
CA GLY A 84 11.10 18.06 -0.57
C GLY A 84 9.87 17.34 -1.13
N VAL A 85 8.70 17.98 -1.11
CA VAL A 85 7.46 17.42 -1.68
C VAL A 85 7.61 17.22 -3.18
N VAL A 86 8.08 18.22 -3.93
CA VAL A 86 8.29 18.12 -5.39
C VAL A 86 9.34 17.05 -5.72
N PHE A 87 10.45 17.03 -4.99
CA PHE A 87 11.52 16.04 -5.20
C PHE A 87 11.02 14.61 -4.95
N SER A 88 10.26 14.38 -3.87
CA SER A 88 9.69 13.06 -3.57
C SER A 88 8.70 12.60 -4.65
N GLY A 89 7.87 13.50 -5.18
CA GLY A 89 6.96 13.21 -6.28
C GLY A 89 7.70 12.87 -7.58
N ALA A 90 8.75 13.61 -7.90
CA ALA A 90 9.60 13.35 -9.06
C ALA A 90 10.34 12.00 -8.95
N LEU A 91 10.88 11.67 -7.76
CA LEU A 91 11.49 10.37 -7.50
C LEU A 91 10.48 9.23 -7.62
N ALA A 92 9.30 9.36 -7.01
CA ALA A 92 8.25 8.36 -7.11
C ALA A 92 7.85 8.12 -8.57
N GLY A 93 7.58 9.18 -9.33
CA GLY A 93 7.26 9.08 -10.76
C GLY A 93 8.40 8.48 -11.59
N GLY A 94 9.65 8.82 -11.29
CA GLY A 94 10.83 8.28 -11.96
C GLY A 94 11.04 6.78 -11.70
N ILE A 95 10.95 6.35 -10.44
CA ILE A 95 11.07 4.93 -10.05
C ILE A 95 9.93 4.12 -10.68
N ILE A 96 8.70 4.61 -10.62
CA ILE A 96 7.55 3.91 -11.22
C ILE A 96 7.78 3.72 -12.72
N LYS A 97 8.24 4.75 -13.44
CA LYS A 97 8.56 4.64 -14.87
C LYS A 97 9.73 3.71 -15.19
N LEU A 98 10.69 3.53 -14.29
CA LEU A 98 11.84 2.66 -14.55
C LEU A 98 11.56 1.18 -14.30
N PHE A 99 10.71 0.86 -13.33
CA PHE A 99 10.45 -0.52 -12.91
C PHE A 99 9.12 -1.09 -13.41
N PHE A 100 8.17 -0.24 -13.81
CA PHE A 100 6.84 -0.66 -14.24
C PHE A 100 6.49 -0.17 -15.67
N SER A 101 7.49 0.19 -16.47
CA SER A 101 7.34 0.48 -17.90
C SER A 101 7.60 -0.73 -18.78
#